data_AF-A0A2K6ENB9-F1
#
_entry.id   AF-A0A2K6ENB9-F1
#
_cell.length_a   1.000
_cell.length_b   1.000
_cell.length_c   1.000
_cell.angle_alpha   90.00
_cell.angle_beta   90.00
_cell.angle_gamma   90.00
#
_symmetry.space_group_name_H-M   'P 1'
#
loop_
_entity.id
_entity.type
_entity.pdbx_description
1 polymer ?
#
loop_
_entity_poly.entity_id
_entity_poly.type
_entity_poly.pdbx_seq_one_letter_code
_entity_poly.pdbx_strand_id
1 'polypeptide(L)'
;MSRPRPVVLSGPSGAGKSTLLKKLFQEYGSIFGFSVSHTTRDPRPGEENGKHYYFVTREVMQRDIAAGDFIEHAEFSGNLYGTSKAAVQAVQAMNRICVLDVDLQGVRNIKKTDLQPLYISVQPPSLGVLRLRQRNTETEESLAKRLAAARADLESSKEPGLFDLIIINDDLDTAYTELKEALSEVGLPLPCLGPARPEFRPLQLPFFLSGRKLRKRRGPAVPEEACSAPGAHVGPGR
;
A
#
# COMPACT_ATOMS: atom_id res chain seq x y z
N MET A 1 -24.64 17.66 5.66
CA MET A 1 -23.16 17.67 5.77
C MET A 1 -22.65 16.43 5.05
N SER A 2 -21.73 16.57 4.10
CA SER A 2 -21.09 15.43 3.43
C SER A 2 -20.26 14.64 4.44
N ARG A 3 -20.41 13.31 4.47
CA ARG A 3 -19.62 12.45 5.36
C ARG A 3 -18.13 12.54 4.96
N PRO A 4 -17.19 12.48 5.92
CA PRO A 4 -15.77 12.47 5.60
C PRO A 4 -15.41 11.31 4.67
N ARG A 5 -14.62 11.58 3.62
CA ARG A 5 -14.17 10.56 2.66
C ARG A 5 -13.32 9.51 3.39
N PRO A 6 -13.63 8.20 3.30
CA PRO A 6 -12.83 7.15 3.94
C PRO A 6 -11.45 7.00 3.30
N VAL A 7 -10.56 6.28 3.98
CA VAL A 7 -9.22 5.96 3.50
C VAL A 7 -9.04 4.44 3.57
N VAL A 8 -8.56 3.86 2.48
CA VAL A 8 -8.15 2.47 2.40
C VAL A 8 -6.63 2.41 2.42
N LEU A 9 -6.07 1.73 3.42
CA LEU A 9 -4.68 1.28 3.41
C LEU A 9 -4.64 -0.18 2.98
N SER A 10 -3.81 -0.49 1.97
CA SER A 10 -3.56 -1.84 1.50
C SER A 10 -2.06 -2.10 1.40
N GLY A 11 -1.69 -3.36 1.31
CA GLY A 11 -0.32 -3.79 1.08
C GLY A 11 -0.03 -5.12 1.77
N PRO A 12 1.14 -5.71 1.53
CA PRO A 12 1.41 -7.06 2.02
C PRO A 12 1.47 -7.11 3.55
N SER A 13 1.18 -8.29 4.11
CA SER A 13 1.42 -8.55 5.52
C SER A 13 2.90 -8.33 5.84
N GLY A 14 3.20 -7.60 6.92
CA GLY A 14 4.58 -7.26 7.28
C GLY A 14 5.14 -6.00 6.62
N ALA A 15 4.37 -5.29 5.79
CA ALA A 15 4.76 -3.99 5.21
C ALA A 15 4.76 -2.82 6.22
N GLY A 16 4.34 -3.05 7.48
CA GLY A 16 4.33 -2.01 8.53
C GLY A 16 3.07 -1.15 8.62
N LYS A 17 1.99 -1.50 7.91
CA LYS A 17 0.67 -0.82 7.98
C LYS A 17 0.19 -0.58 9.41
N SER A 18 0.16 -1.61 10.24
CA SER A 18 -0.31 -1.50 11.63
C SER A 18 0.54 -0.54 12.47
N THR A 19 1.84 -0.42 12.17
CA THR A 19 2.73 0.53 12.85
C THR A 19 2.42 1.97 12.44
N LEU A 20 2.21 2.22 11.14
CA LEU A 20 1.80 3.53 10.63
C LEU A 20 0.44 3.95 11.19
N LEU A 21 -0.54 3.03 11.17
CA LEU A 21 -1.86 3.26 11.75
C LEU A 21 -1.80 3.55 13.25
N LYS A 22 -0.96 2.84 14.00
CA LYS A 22 -0.77 3.11 15.43
C LYS A 22 -0.24 4.52 15.67
N LYS A 23 0.75 4.99 14.91
CA LYS A 23 1.24 6.38 14.99
C LYS A 23 0.13 7.37 14.63
N LEU A 24 -0.61 7.11 13.54
CA LEU A 24 -1.72 7.97 13.09
C LEU A 24 -2.80 8.14 14.17
N PHE A 25 -3.24 7.05 14.80
CA PHE A 25 -4.27 7.11 15.83
C PHE A 25 -3.79 7.71 17.16
N GLN A 26 -2.49 7.60 17.46
CA GLN A 26 -1.90 8.27 18.62
C GLN A 26 -1.88 9.80 18.45
N GLU A 27 -1.59 10.29 17.24
CA GLU A 27 -1.49 11.73 16.95
C GLU A 27 -2.86 12.36 16.61
N TYR A 28 -3.72 11.63 15.88
CA TYR A 28 -4.96 12.15 15.28
C TYR A 28 -6.20 11.29 15.59
N GLY A 29 -6.24 10.61 16.74
CA GLY A 29 -7.36 9.73 17.12
C GLY A 29 -8.72 10.41 17.29
N SER A 30 -8.77 11.75 17.37
CA SER A 30 -10.02 12.52 17.32
C SER A 30 -10.57 12.70 15.91
N ILE A 31 -9.71 12.60 14.89
CA ILE A 31 -10.01 12.83 13.47
C ILE A 31 -10.27 11.51 12.75
N PHE A 32 -9.49 10.47 13.06
CA PHE A 32 -9.57 9.17 12.41
C PHE A 32 -10.21 8.11 13.31
N GLY A 33 -10.92 7.16 12.70
CA GLY A 33 -11.39 5.95 13.37
C GLY A 33 -11.09 4.71 12.53
N PHE A 34 -10.75 3.61 13.20
CA PHE A 34 -10.47 2.35 12.54
C PHE A 34 -11.75 1.54 12.33
N SER A 35 -11.97 1.07 11.10
CA SER A 35 -13.03 0.09 10.81
C SER A 35 -12.52 -1.30 11.15
N VAL A 36 -13.00 -1.85 12.27
CA VAL A 36 -12.67 -3.23 12.68
C VAL A 36 -13.40 -4.21 11.76
N SER A 37 -12.65 -4.93 10.93
CA SER A 37 -13.17 -5.94 10.00
C SER A 37 -13.61 -7.22 10.71
N HIS A 38 -14.41 -8.05 10.03
CA HIS A 38 -14.80 -9.38 10.49
C HIS A 38 -13.86 -10.43 9.92
N THR A 39 -13.68 -11.54 10.63
CA THR A 39 -12.99 -12.72 10.10
C THR A 39 -13.53 -14.02 10.69
N THR A 40 -13.44 -15.10 9.91
CA THR A 40 -13.73 -16.47 10.37
C THR A 40 -12.53 -17.21 10.90
N ARG A 41 -11.35 -16.59 10.86
CA ARG A 41 -10.14 -17.15 11.44
C ARG A 41 -10.23 -17.09 12.96
N ASP A 42 -9.71 -18.09 13.65
CA ASP A 42 -9.55 -18.02 15.10
C ASP A 42 -8.62 -16.87 15.54
N PRO A 43 -8.91 -16.20 16.67
CA PRO A 43 -8.04 -15.18 17.22
C PRO A 43 -6.66 -15.76 17.57
N ARG A 44 -5.60 -15.02 17.27
CA ARG A 44 -4.24 -15.34 17.72
C ARG A 44 -4.03 -14.96 19.18
N PRO A 45 -3.00 -15.51 19.84
CA PRO A 45 -2.59 -15.03 21.16
C PRO A 45 -2.38 -13.51 21.15
N GLY A 46 -3.13 -12.80 22.01
CA GLY A 46 -3.11 -11.34 22.13
C GLY A 46 -4.08 -10.59 21.22
N GLU A 47 -4.77 -11.25 20.28
CA GLU A 47 -5.86 -10.64 19.52
C GLU A 47 -7.15 -10.62 20.34
N GLU A 48 -7.70 -9.43 20.53
CA GLU A 48 -8.98 -9.19 21.20
C GLU A 48 -10.11 -8.96 20.17
N ASN A 49 -11.26 -9.60 20.42
CA ASN A 49 -12.49 -9.43 19.63
C ASN A 49 -13.03 -7.99 19.75
N GLY A 50 -13.46 -7.41 18.62
CA GLY A 50 -13.96 -6.03 18.53
C GLY A 50 -12.86 -4.96 18.55
N LYS A 51 -11.59 -5.36 18.67
CA LYS A 51 -10.43 -4.46 18.62
C LYS A 51 -9.55 -4.74 17.41
N HIS A 52 -9.21 -6.01 17.19
CA HIS A 52 -8.39 -6.42 16.05
C HIS A 52 -9.26 -6.89 14.89
N TYR A 53 -10.21 -7.77 15.18
CA TYR A 53 -11.28 -8.20 14.30
C TYR A 53 -12.53 -8.49 15.12
N TYR A 54 -13.68 -8.53 14.45
CA TYR A 54 -14.83 -9.29 14.92
C TYR A 54 -14.66 -10.75 14.47
N PHE A 55 -14.32 -11.61 15.42
CA PHE A 55 -14.14 -13.04 15.19
C PHE A 55 -15.50 -13.71 15.21
N VAL A 56 -15.94 -14.23 14.07
CA VAL A 56 -17.28 -14.81 13.86
C VAL A 56 -17.18 -16.18 13.20
N THR A 57 -18.18 -17.03 13.39
CA THR A 57 -18.24 -18.32 12.68
C THR A 57 -18.46 -18.11 11.18
N ARG A 58 -18.04 -19.06 10.34
CA ARG A 58 -18.22 -18.99 8.88
C ARG A 58 -19.69 -18.90 8.48
N GLU A 59 -20.56 -19.61 9.17
CA GLU A 59 -22.00 -19.65 8.91
C GLU A 59 -22.64 -18.27 9.12
N VAL A 60 -22.32 -17.62 10.24
CA VAL A 60 -22.77 -16.25 10.54
C VAL A 60 -22.28 -15.28 9.47
N MET A 61 -20.98 -15.32 9.13
CA MET A 61 -20.42 -14.41 8.14
C MET A 61 -21.04 -14.60 6.75
N GLN A 62 -21.27 -15.85 6.33
CA GLN A 62 -21.91 -16.14 5.04
C GLN A 62 -23.36 -15.67 4.99
N ARG A 63 -24.12 -15.85 6.08
CA ARG A 63 -25.49 -15.33 6.19
C ARG A 63 -25.52 -13.81 6.04
N ASP A 64 -24.63 -13.11 6.73
CA ASP A 64 -24.59 -11.65 6.74
C ASP A 64 -24.06 -11.10 5.39
N ILE A 65 -23.14 -11.81 4.73
CA ILE A 65 -22.76 -11.55 3.32
C ILE A 65 -23.99 -11.67 2.40
N ALA A 66 -24.76 -12.75 2.52
CA ALA A 66 -25.96 -12.97 1.70
C ALA A 66 -27.06 -11.94 1.95
N ALA A 67 -27.13 -11.39 3.17
CA ALA A 67 -28.01 -10.27 3.51
C ALA A 67 -27.53 -8.92 2.96
N GLY A 68 -26.31 -8.85 2.41
CA GLY A 68 -25.73 -7.62 1.86
C GLY A 68 -25.19 -6.67 2.93
N ASP A 69 -24.82 -7.18 4.11
CA ASP A 69 -24.33 -6.36 5.22
C ASP A 69 -22.86 -5.95 5.10
N PHE A 70 -22.15 -6.49 4.11
CA PHE A 70 -20.74 -6.22 3.84
C PHE A 70 -20.56 -5.25 2.67
N ILE A 71 -19.58 -4.34 2.82
CA ILE A 71 -19.11 -3.47 1.73
C ILE A 71 -18.21 -4.30 0.79
N GLU A 72 -17.34 -5.11 1.38
CA GLU A 72 -16.46 -6.01 0.70
C GLU A 72 -16.25 -7.27 1.54
N HIS A 73 -15.93 -8.36 0.88
CA HIS A 73 -15.43 -9.57 1.51
C HIS A 73 -14.47 -10.31 0.58
N ALA A 74 -13.57 -11.09 1.15
CA ALA A 74 -12.63 -11.95 0.43
C ALA A 74 -12.33 -13.22 1.22
N GLU A 75 -11.88 -14.26 0.53
CA GLU A 75 -11.38 -15.49 1.17
C GLU A 75 -9.86 -15.54 1.05
N PHE A 76 -9.19 -15.67 2.20
CA PHE A 76 -7.74 -15.78 2.27
C PHE A 76 -7.33 -16.95 3.16
N SER A 77 -6.57 -17.88 2.59
CA SER A 77 -6.11 -19.09 3.28
C SER A 77 -7.23 -19.86 3.99
N GLY A 78 -8.38 -19.99 3.33
CA GLY A 78 -9.56 -20.73 3.83
C GLY A 78 -10.42 -19.97 4.86
N ASN A 79 -10.07 -18.72 5.18
CA ASN A 79 -10.85 -17.89 6.10
C ASN A 79 -11.48 -16.72 5.35
N LEU A 80 -12.72 -16.37 5.71
CA LEU A 80 -13.37 -15.17 5.20
C LEU A 80 -12.90 -13.95 5.99
N TYR A 81 -12.78 -12.84 5.29
CA TYR A 81 -12.52 -11.51 5.81
C TYR A 81 -13.49 -10.54 5.14
N GLY A 82 -13.87 -9.48 5.84
CA GLY A 82 -14.75 -8.48 5.26
C GLY A 82 -15.02 -7.28 6.14
N THR A 83 -15.31 -6.17 5.49
CA THR A 83 -15.66 -4.90 6.12
C THR A 83 -17.17 -4.72 6.10
N SER A 84 -17.80 -4.71 7.27
CA SER A 84 -19.25 -4.52 7.37
C SER A 84 -19.65 -3.05 7.17
N LYS A 85 -20.85 -2.83 6.62
CA LYS A 85 -21.45 -1.49 6.51
C LYS A 85 -21.57 -0.84 7.88
N ALA A 86 -21.94 -1.62 8.89
CA ALA A 86 -22.05 -1.17 10.28
C ALA A 86 -20.71 -0.67 10.85
N ALA A 87 -19.59 -1.35 10.55
CA ALA A 87 -18.27 -0.94 11.03
C ALA A 87 -17.87 0.44 10.48
N VAL A 88 -18.10 0.69 9.19
CA VAL A 88 -17.84 2.00 8.57
C VAL A 88 -18.81 3.06 9.10
N GLN A 89 -20.09 2.74 9.23
CA GLN A 89 -21.11 3.66 9.75
C GLN A 89 -20.83 4.07 11.20
N ALA A 90 -20.32 3.17 12.04
CA ALA A 90 -19.97 3.48 13.43
C ALA A 90 -18.89 4.57 13.51
N VAL A 91 -17.87 4.50 12.65
CA VAL A 91 -16.83 5.55 12.58
C VAL A 91 -17.39 6.86 12.03
N GLN A 92 -18.20 6.78 10.97
CA GLN A 92 -18.82 7.96 10.36
C GLN A 92 -19.80 8.67 11.31
N ALA A 93 -20.49 7.93 12.17
CA ALA A 93 -21.40 8.50 13.19
C ALA A 93 -20.64 9.33 14.24
N MET A 94 -19.35 9.06 14.44
CA MET A 94 -18.45 9.88 15.28
C MET A 94 -17.88 11.09 14.54
N ASN A 95 -18.31 11.34 13.30
CA ASN A 95 -17.80 12.38 12.40
C ASN A 95 -16.28 12.28 12.16
N ARG A 96 -15.76 11.04 12.15
CA ARG A 96 -14.35 10.72 11.91
C ARG A 96 -14.14 10.17 10.51
N ILE A 97 -12.92 10.32 9.99
CA ILE A 97 -12.48 9.66 8.77
C ILE A 97 -12.26 8.19 9.06
N CYS A 98 -12.99 7.35 8.34
CA CYS A 98 -12.92 5.90 8.46
C CYS A 98 -11.67 5.38 7.75
N VAL A 99 -10.82 4.66 8.48
CA VAL A 99 -9.64 3.99 7.95
C VAL A 99 -9.90 2.49 7.86
N LEU A 100 -9.76 1.93 6.67
CA LEU A 100 -9.94 0.52 6.35
C LEU A 100 -8.56 -0.09 6.06
N ASP A 101 -8.20 -1.17 6.75
CA ASP A 101 -7.02 -2.01 6.44
C ASP A 101 -7.50 -3.26 5.70
N VAL A 102 -7.31 -3.28 4.38
CA VAL A 102 -7.79 -4.37 3.51
C VAL A 102 -6.66 -4.86 2.62
N ASP A 103 -6.82 -6.08 2.08
CA ASP A 103 -5.89 -6.61 1.10
C ASP A 103 -6.21 -6.13 -0.33
N LEU A 104 -5.39 -6.58 -1.29
CA LEU A 104 -5.57 -6.28 -2.71
C LEU A 104 -6.95 -6.68 -3.26
N GLN A 105 -7.52 -7.79 -2.80
CA GLN A 105 -8.86 -8.21 -3.25
C GLN A 105 -9.93 -7.26 -2.68
N GLY A 106 -9.80 -6.89 -1.41
CA GLY A 106 -10.63 -5.89 -0.76
C GLY A 106 -10.59 -4.56 -1.50
N VAL A 107 -9.41 -4.07 -1.92
CA VAL A 107 -9.28 -2.86 -2.76
C VAL A 107 -10.12 -2.97 -4.04
N ARG A 108 -9.97 -4.07 -4.78
CA ARG A 108 -10.72 -4.31 -6.02
C ARG A 108 -12.22 -4.41 -5.79
N ASN A 109 -12.64 -4.96 -4.65
CA ASN A 109 -14.04 -5.08 -4.28
C ASN A 109 -14.63 -3.72 -3.89
N ILE A 110 -13.94 -2.93 -3.07
CA ILE A 110 -14.39 -1.58 -2.69
C ILE A 110 -14.50 -0.67 -3.91
N LYS A 111 -13.63 -0.80 -4.92
CA LYS A 111 -13.75 -0.01 -6.17
C LYS A 111 -15.03 -0.29 -6.96
N LYS A 112 -15.71 -1.41 -6.72
CA LYS A 112 -17.02 -1.72 -7.32
C LYS A 112 -18.19 -1.10 -6.53
N THR A 113 -17.89 -0.45 -5.40
CA THR A 113 -18.87 0.22 -4.53
C THR A 113 -18.84 1.74 -4.74
N ASP A 114 -19.79 2.43 -4.14
CA ASP A 114 -19.90 3.88 -4.12
C ASP A 114 -19.09 4.55 -3.00
N LEU A 115 -18.30 3.79 -2.22
CA LEU A 115 -17.55 4.31 -1.06
C LEU A 115 -16.51 5.38 -1.43
N GLN A 116 -15.94 5.30 -2.63
CA GLN A 116 -14.94 6.24 -3.19
C GLN A 116 -13.86 6.72 -2.18
N PRO A 117 -13.17 5.82 -1.47
CA PRO A 117 -12.14 6.21 -0.51
C PRO A 117 -10.88 6.75 -1.21
N LEU A 118 -9.95 7.33 -0.44
CA LEU A 118 -8.55 7.47 -0.88
C LEU A 118 -7.87 6.10 -0.76
N TYR A 119 -7.24 5.61 -1.83
CA TYR A 119 -6.54 4.33 -1.85
C TYR A 119 -5.03 4.51 -1.71
N ILE A 120 -4.46 4.08 -0.59
CA ILE A 120 -3.03 4.13 -0.30
C ILE A 120 -2.47 2.71 -0.22
N SER A 121 -1.44 2.43 -1.01
CA SER A 121 -0.69 1.17 -0.95
C SER A 121 0.61 1.38 -0.17
N VAL A 122 0.79 0.66 0.94
CA VAL A 122 2.04 0.63 1.71
C VAL A 122 2.84 -0.61 1.32
N GLN A 123 3.98 -0.41 0.69
CA GLN A 123 4.85 -1.47 0.19
C GLN A 123 6.17 -1.52 0.95
N PRO A 124 6.76 -2.71 1.15
CA PRO A 124 8.14 -2.81 1.61
C PRO A 124 9.11 -2.37 0.49
N PRO A 125 10.37 -2.01 0.82
CA PRO A 125 11.40 -1.75 -0.19
C PRO A 125 11.75 -3.01 -1.00
N SER A 126 11.60 -4.19 -0.40
CA SER A 126 11.75 -5.48 -1.07
C SER A 126 11.04 -6.60 -0.32
N LEU A 127 10.78 -7.72 -0.99
CA LEU A 127 10.18 -8.91 -0.38
C LEU A 127 11.03 -9.48 0.77
N GLY A 128 12.36 -9.33 0.72
CA GLY A 128 13.29 -9.84 1.73
C GLY A 128 13.17 -9.15 3.09
N VAL A 129 12.62 -7.93 3.12
CA VAL A 129 12.46 -7.12 4.34
C VAL A 129 11.14 -7.42 5.07
N LEU A 130 10.23 -8.16 4.44
CA LEU A 130 8.94 -8.48 5.04
C LEU A 130 9.08 -9.31 6.32
N ARG A 131 8.52 -8.79 7.42
CA ARG A 131 8.50 -9.46 8.73
C ARG A 131 7.43 -10.54 8.82
N LEU A 132 7.45 -11.52 7.91
CA LEU A 132 6.47 -12.61 7.86
C LEU A 132 6.73 -13.70 8.90
N ARG A 133 8.00 -13.93 9.26
CA ARG A 133 8.44 -15.00 10.17
C ARG A 133 8.40 -14.64 11.65
N GLN A 134 8.11 -13.39 12.02
CA GLN A 134 8.12 -12.96 13.43
C GLN A 134 6.93 -13.49 14.26
N ARG A 135 6.03 -14.27 13.66
CA ARG A 135 4.87 -14.86 14.34
C ARG A 135 5.10 -16.36 14.46
N ASN A 136 5.62 -16.81 15.62
CA ASN A 136 6.01 -18.21 15.94
C ASN A 136 4.84 -19.24 15.93
N THR A 137 3.74 -18.96 15.24
CA THR A 137 2.50 -19.75 15.24
C THR A 137 2.05 -20.15 13.83
N GLU A 138 2.91 -20.00 12.83
CA GLU A 138 2.55 -20.21 11.42
C GLU A 138 3.19 -21.49 10.86
N THR A 139 2.41 -22.29 10.14
CA THR A 139 2.89 -23.43 9.34
C THR A 139 3.64 -22.93 8.09
N GLU A 140 4.57 -23.72 7.56
CA GLU A 140 5.32 -23.41 6.33
C GLU A 140 4.39 -23.13 5.13
N GLU A 141 3.24 -23.81 5.05
CA GLU A 141 2.23 -23.60 4.01
C GLU A 141 1.58 -22.21 4.08
N SER A 142 1.21 -21.75 5.27
CA SER A 142 0.68 -20.39 5.51
C SER A 142 1.71 -19.32 5.15
N LEU A 143 2.99 -19.55 5.48
CA LEU A 143 4.08 -18.64 5.14
C LEU A 143 4.26 -18.55 3.61
N ALA A 144 4.24 -19.67 2.91
CA ALA A 144 4.32 -19.70 1.44
C ALA A 144 3.16 -18.94 0.79
N LYS A 145 1.93 -19.12 1.27
CA LYS A 145 0.75 -18.38 0.80
C LYS A 145 0.90 -16.87 1.01
N ARG A 146 1.45 -16.45 2.16
CA ARG A 146 1.71 -15.03 2.45
C ARG A 146 2.80 -14.42 1.57
N LEU A 147 3.87 -15.15 1.30
CA LEU A 147 4.92 -14.70 0.38
C LEU A 147 4.37 -14.55 -1.04
N ALA A 148 3.56 -15.50 -1.49
CA ALA A 148 2.90 -15.43 -2.79
C ALA A 148 1.94 -14.23 -2.87
N ALA A 149 1.12 -14.02 -1.84
CA ALA A 149 0.25 -12.86 -1.73
C ALA A 149 1.05 -11.56 -1.74
N ALA A 150 2.17 -11.49 -1.00
CA ALA A 150 2.99 -10.30 -0.97
C ALA A 150 3.62 -9.97 -2.33
N ARG A 151 4.07 -10.99 -3.06
CA ARG A 151 4.54 -10.80 -4.43
C ARG A 151 3.43 -10.29 -5.36
N ALA A 152 2.21 -10.83 -5.23
CA ALA A 152 1.07 -10.36 -6.01
C ALA A 152 0.71 -8.91 -5.67
N ASP A 153 0.73 -8.53 -4.38
CA ASP A 153 0.54 -7.15 -3.93
C ASP A 153 1.54 -6.17 -4.57
N LEU A 154 2.84 -6.48 -4.55
CA LEU A 154 3.88 -5.61 -5.13
C LEU A 154 3.73 -5.42 -6.64
N GLU A 155 3.31 -6.46 -7.35
CA GLU A 155 3.13 -6.38 -8.79
C GLU A 155 1.84 -5.63 -9.14
N SER A 156 0.74 -5.94 -8.47
CA SER A 156 -0.54 -5.27 -8.70
C SER A 156 -0.58 -3.83 -8.18
N SER A 157 0.24 -3.45 -7.19
CA SER A 157 0.30 -2.04 -6.77
C SER A 157 0.77 -1.10 -7.87
N LYS A 158 1.46 -1.64 -8.89
CA LYS A 158 1.90 -0.89 -10.08
C LYS A 158 0.80 -0.74 -11.14
N GLU A 159 -0.36 -1.40 -10.97
CA GLU A 159 -1.49 -1.28 -11.89
C GLU A 159 -2.04 0.15 -11.89
N PRO A 160 -2.10 0.82 -13.06
CA PRO A 160 -2.61 2.19 -13.14
C PRO A 160 -4.05 2.30 -12.62
N GLY A 161 -4.31 3.30 -11.78
CA GLY A 161 -5.64 3.59 -11.23
C GLY A 161 -6.09 2.68 -10.08
N LEU A 162 -5.26 1.73 -9.65
CA LEU A 162 -5.59 0.88 -8.49
C LEU A 162 -5.39 1.61 -7.17
N PHE A 163 -4.32 2.39 -7.05
CA PHE A 163 -4.01 3.21 -5.88
C PHE A 163 -3.85 4.67 -6.28
N ASP A 164 -4.26 5.57 -5.39
CA ASP A 164 -4.05 7.01 -5.52
C ASP A 164 -2.61 7.36 -5.09
N LEU A 165 -2.06 6.60 -4.14
CA LEU A 165 -0.69 6.76 -3.63
C LEU A 165 -0.04 5.41 -3.33
N ILE A 166 1.27 5.31 -3.57
CA ILE A 166 2.12 4.20 -3.14
C ILE A 166 3.20 4.76 -2.21
N ILE A 167 3.25 4.26 -0.98
CA ILE A 167 4.25 4.61 0.04
C ILE A 167 5.22 3.44 0.18
N ILE A 168 6.52 3.70 0.05
CA ILE A 168 7.57 2.70 0.29
C ILE A 168 8.04 2.82 1.74
N ASN A 169 7.71 1.83 2.57
CA ASN A 169 8.07 1.80 3.99
C ASN A 169 9.45 1.19 4.21
N ASP A 170 10.49 1.90 3.78
CA ASP A 170 11.90 1.60 4.10
C ASP A 170 12.30 2.23 5.44
N ASP A 171 11.96 3.51 5.62
CA ASP A 171 12.07 4.25 6.88
C ASP A 171 10.69 4.64 7.40
N LEU A 172 10.44 4.36 8.69
CA LEU A 172 9.11 4.53 9.29
C LEU A 172 8.69 6.00 9.38
N ASP A 173 9.62 6.91 9.67
CA ASP A 173 9.29 8.33 9.86
C ASP A 173 9.05 9.03 8.52
N THR A 174 9.82 8.66 7.50
CA THR A 174 9.61 9.10 6.12
C THR A 174 8.26 8.61 5.59
N ALA A 175 7.98 7.31 5.70
CA ALA A 175 6.71 6.72 5.25
C ALA A 175 5.49 7.31 6.02
N TYR A 176 5.66 7.63 7.31
CA TYR A 176 4.61 8.28 8.08
C TYR A 176 4.39 9.74 7.66
N THR A 177 5.45 10.46 7.28
CA THR A 177 5.34 11.83 6.76
C THR A 177 4.58 11.84 5.45
N GLU A 178 4.92 10.95 4.50
CA GLU A 178 4.18 10.77 3.23
C GLU A 178 2.70 10.43 3.48
N LEU A 179 2.41 9.56 4.44
CA LEU A 179 1.04 9.22 4.81
C LEU A 179 0.27 10.46 5.30
N LYS A 180 0.88 11.30 6.14
CA LYS A 180 0.22 12.53 6.62
C LYS A 180 -0.01 13.54 5.50
N GLU A 181 0.95 13.69 4.59
CA GLU A 181 0.81 14.56 3.42
C GLU A 181 -0.40 14.12 2.59
N ALA A 182 -0.48 12.84 2.25
CA ALA A 182 -1.59 12.25 1.50
C ALA A 182 -2.95 12.52 2.16
N LEU A 183 -3.01 12.39 3.49
CA LEU A 183 -4.24 12.58 4.26
C LEU A 183 -4.65 14.05 4.39
N SER A 184 -3.71 15.00 4.28
CA SER A 184 -4.03 16.44 4.27
C SER A 184 -4.69 16.88 2.97
N GLU A 185 -4.30 16.31 1.83
CA GLU A 185 -4.86 16.64 0.51
C GLU A 185 -6.33 16.19 0.35
N VAL A 186 -6.81 15.23 1.16
CA VAL A 186 -8.20 14.74 1.14
C VAL A 186 -9.18 15.69 1.86
N GLY A 187 -8.74 16.90 2.22
CA GLY A 187 -9.61 17.96 2.75
C GLY A 187 -9.55 18.12 4.27
N LEU A 188 -8.44 17.73 4.89
CA LEU A 188 -8.17 18.07 6.29
C LEU A 188 -7.12 19.18 6.36
N PRO A 189 -7.40 20.31 7.03
CA PRO A 189 -6.33 21.08 7.66
C PRO A 189 -5.83 20.22 8.83
N LEU A 190 -4.92 19.27 8.54
CA LEU A 190 -4.09 18.69 9.60
C LEU A 190 -3.26 19.86 10.13
N PRO A 191 -3.50 20.34 11.37
CA PRO A 191 -2.65 21.39 11.92
C PRO A 191 -1.23 20.81 11.92
N CYS A 192 -0.30 21.54 11.28
CA CYS A 192 1.16 21.31 11.18
C CYS A 192 1.76 20.85 9.83
N LEU A 193 1.01 20.75 8.72
CA LEU A 193 1.65 20.62 7.39
C LEU A 193 1.83 22.00 6.74
N GLY A 194 3.01 22.59 6.93
CA GLY A 194 3.44 23.80 6.22
C GLY A 194 3.59 23.55 4.71
N PRO A 195 3.63 24.61 3.88
CA PRO A 195 3.61 24.46 2.44
C PRO A 195 4.99 24.00 1.94
N ALA A 196 5.06 22.81 1.37
CA ALA A 196 6.17 22.42 0.51
C ALA A 196 5.65 21.53 -0.63
N ARG A 197 5.30 22.15 -1.76
CA ARG A 197 5.22 21.45 -3.04
C ARG A 197 6.36 21.95 -3.93
N PRO A 198 7.11 21.06 -4.59
CA PRO A 198 7.38 21.18 -6.01
C PRO A 198 6.31 20.39 -6.78
N GLU A 199 5.91 20.91 -7.94
CA GLU A 199 4.84 20.38 -8.79
C GLU A 199 5.03 18.89 -9.13
N PHE A 200 4.00 18.08 -8.83
CA PHE A 200 3.85 16.72 -9.36
C PHE A 200 3.65 16.79 -10.88
N ARG A 201 4.68 16.46 -11.66
CA ARG A 201 4.52 16.19 -13.09
C ARG A 201 4.24 14.71 -13.29
N PRO A 202 3.13 14.31 -13.95
CA PRO A 202 2.92 12.92 -14.32
C PRO A 202 4.02 12.49 -15.30
N LEU A 203 4.71 11.41 -14.97
CA LEU A 203 5.63 10.71 -15.88
C LEU A 203 4.84 10.23 -17.10
N GLN A 204 4.94 10.96 -18.22
CA GLN A 204 4.52 10.45 -19.52
C GLN A 204 5.44 9.28 -19.90
N LEU A 205 4.88 8.07 -19.93
CA LEU A 205 5.52 6.93 -20.59
C LEU A 205 5.66 7.22 -22.10
N PRO A 206 6.82 6.94 -22.73
CA PRO A 206 6.97 7.09 -24.16
C PRO A 206 6.15 6.01 -24.89
N PHE A 207 5.24 6.48 -25.72
CA PHE A 207 4.41 5.71 -26.64
C PHE A 207 5.32 5.06 -27.71
N PHE A 208 5.57 3.75 -27.61
CA PHE A 208 6.29 2.99 -28.64
C PHE A 208 5.31 2.67 -29.79
N LEU A 209 5.31 3.49 -30.84
CA LEU A 209 4.64 3.15 -32.09
C LEU A 209 5.58 2.34 -33.00
N SER A 210 5.08 1.16 -33.34
CA SER A 210 5.61 0.24 -34.34
C SER A 210 5.69 0.86 -35.74
N GLY A 211 6.78 0.56 -36.46
CA GLY A 211 6.69 0.21 -37.88
C GLY A 211 7.47 1.07 -38.90
N ARG A 212 8.45 0.42 -39.55
CA ARG A 212 9.01 0.66 -40.91
C ARG A 212 9.95 1.88 -41.02
N LYS A 213 11.09 1.87 -41.72
CA LYS A 213 11.62 1.03 -42.81
C LYS A 213 13.14 1.27 -42.91
N LEU A 214 13.91 0.23 -43.21
CA LEU A 214 15.31 0.29 -43.64
C LEU A 214 15.54 1.34 -44.75
N ARG A 215 16.64 2.10 -44.64
CA ARG A 215 17.41 2.57 -45.81
C ARG A 215 18.89 2.79 -45.45
N LYS A 216 19.75 2.02 -46.14
CA LYS A 216 21.21 2.15 -46.20
C LYS A 216 21.62 3.50 -46.78
N ARG A 217 22.66 4.15 -46.23
CA ARG A 217 23.66 4.92 -47.01
C ARG A 217 25.05 4.81 -46.37
N ARG A 218 26.04 4.80 -47.25
CA ARG A 218 27.48 4.52 -47.08
C ARG A 218 28.25 5.72 -46.45
N GLY A 219 29.46 5.47 -45.95
CA GLY A 219 30.37 6.37 -45.21
C GLY A 219 30.98 7.54 -46.01
N PRO A 220 32.17 8.12 -45.64
CA PRO A 220 33.38 7.39 -45.20
C PRO A 220 34.20 7.98 -44.00
N ALA A 221 35.02 7.09 -43.41
CA ALA A 221 36.43 7.18 -42.96
C ALA A 221 37.08 8.48 -42.39
N VAL A 222 37.58 8.36 -41.12
CA VAL A 222 38.87 8.76 -40.44
C VAL A 222 39.63 10.07 -40.82
N PRO A 223 40.46 10.69 -39.93
CA PRO A 223 41.50 10.04 -39.09
C PRO A 223 41.63 10.47 -37.61
N GLU A 224 42.22 9.56 -36.84
CA GLU A 224 42.96 9.80 -35.60
C GLU A 224 44.19 10.68 -35.87
N GLU A 225 44.45 11.67 -35.01
CA GLU A 225 45.81 12.13 -34.75
C GLU A 225 46.03 12.40 -33.26
N ALA A 226 47.21 11.98 -32.83
CA ALA A 226 47.77 11.99 -31.50
C ALA A 226 48.13 13.40 -31.02
N CYS A 227 48.17 13.59 -29.70
CA CYS A 227 49.08 14.59 -29.14
C CYS A 227 49.82 14.01 -27.93
N SER A 228 51.14 14.10 -28.05
CA SER A 228 52.19 13.47 -27.28
C SER A 228 52.33 13.96 -25.84
N ALA A 229 52.84 13.07 -24.99
CA ALA A 229 53.55 13.40 -23.75
C ALA A 229 54.89 14.14 -24.04
N PRO A 230 55.53 14.71 -23.01
CA PRO A 230 56.61 13.99 -22.31
C PRO A 230 56.46 14.08 -20.78
N GLY A 231 56.77 13.04 -20.00
CA GLY A 231 58.13 12.69 -19.54
C GLY A 231 58.49 13.58 -18.33
N ALA A 232 58.70 13.08 -17.11
CA ALA A 232 59.76 12.18 -16.67
C ALA A 232 59.51 11.83 -15.17
N HIS A 233 59.62 10.56 -14.75
CA HIS A 233 60.69 10.01 -13.86
C HIS A 233 60.75 10.61 -12.43
N VAL A 234 60.82 9.89 -11.30
CA VAL A 234 61.45 8.60 -10.92
C VAL A 234 60.75 8.10 -9.63
N GLY A 235 60.57 6.78 -9.44
CA GLY A 235 60.18 6.16 -8.15
C GLY A 235 61.37 5.99 -7.19
N PRO A 236 61.51 4.86 -6.49
CA PRO A 236 60.55 4.18 -5.60
C PRO A 236 61.13 4.05 -4.17
N GLY A 237 60.33 3.65 -3.17
CA GLY A 237 60.95 3.27 -1.90
C GLY A 237 60.01 2.95 -0.73
N ARG A 238 59.81 1.64 -0.55
CA ARG A 238 59.46 0.89 0.68
C ARG A 238 57.99 0.79 1.07
#